data_AF-A0A3M2W927-F1
#
_entry.id   AF-A0A3M2W927-F1
#
_cell.length_a   1.000
_cell.length_b   1.000
_cell.length_c   1.000
_cell.angle_alpha   90.00
_cell.angle_beta   90.00
_cell.angle_gamma   90.00
#
_symmetry.space_group_name_H-M   'P 1'
#
loop_
_entity.id
_entity.type
_entity.pdbx_description
1 polymer ?
#
loop_
_entity_poly.entity_id
_entity_poly.type
_entity_poly.pdbx_seq_one_letter_code
_entity_poly.pdbx_strand_id
1 'polypeptide(L)'
;MHTAGELPVAAQRMSRMTDKNGTHQQRRAALFPKTPATATSLCPFRGPNIAIVPVRYALDRSRYDADPRQLKPLPKDGQWAHLPTLKTRSYTLRQLYDGYVYVFDETAGTLHEYAASATNGHLSRIVWTDAHIGNDQRNSTGEGQPFLLYPRDHRLHIAFSPMQWTWRVCEHMRSNATSRALWMKALDLASYCLTMAEPDTLPLDRIAEAVADIDKDRVVEDGRFADSAIPTACPPSEGAEPDPLWAPLGADVFWQGSVYDQDSSLVIALDDPLAVFNDLGMQLAADQAAFREWQSVHEHKIQIAQTVATLCGAESEAEKLPASVRGDALRT
;
A
#
# COMPACT_ATOMS: atom_id res chain seq x y z
N MET A 1 -54.23 4.56 -1.26
CA MET A 1 -53.80 3.28 -1.88
C MET A 1 -52.80 3.61 -2.97
N HIS A 2 -51.50 3.64 -2.64
CA HIS A 2 -50.42 3.62 -3.62
C HIS A 2 -49.42 2.59 -3.12
N THR A 3 -49.20 1.58 -3.95
CA THR A 3 -48.39 0.40 -3.70
C THR A 3 -46.92 0.78 -3.64
N ALA A 4 -46.26 0.39 -2.55
CA ALA A 4 -44.82 0.38 -2.40
C ALA A 4 -44.22 -0.62 -3.41
N GLY A 5 -43.34 -0.14 -4.28
CA GLY A 5 -42.52 -1.00 -5.13
C GLY A 5 -41.34 -1.50 -4.32
N GLU A 6 -41.35 -2.78 -3.94
CA GLU A 6 -40.17 -3.50 -3.50
C GLU A 6 -39.14 -3.53 -4.64
N LEU A 7 -37.95 -2.97 -4.39
CA LEU A 7 -36.77 -3.20 -5.21
C LEU A 7 -36.33 -4.65 -5.00
N PRO A 8 -35.99 -5.41 -6.07
CA PRO A 8 -35.61 -6.80 -5.92
C PRO A 8 -34.23 -6.91 -5.25
N VAL A 9 -34.20 -7.61 -4.13
CA VAL A 9 -33.02 -8.03 -3.32
C VAL A 9 -32.01 -8.90 -4.11
N ALA A 10 -32.23 -9.11 -5.41
CA ALA A 10 -31.40 -9.97 -6.27
C ALA A 10 -30.14 -9.30 -6.83
N ALA A 11 -29.98 -7.97 -6.70
CA ALA A 11 -28.80 -7.26 -7.22
C ALA A 11 -27.60 -7.19 -6.25
N GLN A 12 -27.73 -7.70 -5.02
CA GLN A 12 -26.70 -7.58 -3.96
C GLN A 12 -25.82 -8.82 -3.76
N ARG A 13 -25.81 -9.79 -4.69
CA ARG A 13 -25.07 -11.05 -4.49
C ARG A 13 -24.37 -11.62 -5.71
N MET A 14 -23.91 -10.76 -6.63
CA MET A 14 -22.73 -11.13 -7.42
C MET A 14 -21.52 -10.84 -6.55
N SER A 15 -20.95 -11.89 -5.95
CA SER A 15 -19.60 -11.83 -5.38
C SER A 15 -18.69 -11.25 -6.46
N ARG A 16 -18.31 -9.98 -6.36
CA ARG A 16 -17.31 -9.34 -7.22
C ARG A 16 -15.97 -9.93 -6.81
N MET A 17 -15.77 -11.19 -7.17
CA MET A 17 -14.54 -11.92 -6.91
C MET A 17 -13.44 -11.15 -7.63
N THR A 18 -12.54 -10.53 -6.89
CA THR A 18 -11.42 -9.81 -7.49
C THR A 18 -10.62 -10.77 -8.37
N ASP A 19 -10.07 -10.30 -9.50
CA ASP A 19 -9.23 -11.12 -10.38
C ASP A 19 -8.02 -11.74 -9.62
N LYS A 20 -7.67 -11.13 -8.48
CA LYS A 20 -6.59 -11.51 -7.57
C LYS A 20 -6.99 -12.51 -6.48
N ASN A 21 -8.16 -13.16 -6.58
CA ASN A 21 -8.54 -14.26 -5.68
C ASN A 21 -7.78 -15.57 -5.95
N GLY A 22 -6.99 -15.65 -7.04
CA GLY A 22 -6.29 -16.86 -7.43
C GLY A 22 -7.21 -17.88 -8.12
N THR A 23 -6.86 -18.23 -9.35
CA THR A 23 -7.49 -19.31 -10.12
C THR A 23 -7.26 -20.67 -9.46
N HIS A 24 -8.06 -21.68 -9.84
CA HIS A 24 -7.84 -23.05 -9.37
C HIS A 24 -6.42 -23.56 -9.68
N GLN A 25 -5.87 -23.17 -10.82
CA GLN A 25 -4.49 -23.52 -11.20
C GLN A 25 -3.46 -22.84 -10.30
N GLN A 26 -3.62 -21.55 -10.01
CA GLN A 26 -2.73 -20.81 -9.10
C GLN A 26 -2.80 -21.39 -7.68
N ARG A 27 -3.99 -21.63 -7.14
CA ARG A 27 -4.17 -22.27 -5.82
C ARG A 27 -3.49 -23.63 -5.74
N ARG A 28 -3.64 -24.46 -6.77
CA ARG A 28 -2.94 -25.75 -6.85
C ARG A 28 -1.42 -25.56 -6.91
N ALA A 29 -0.93 -24.62 -7.71
CA ALA A 29 0.51 -24.37 -7.87
C ALA A 29 1.14 -23.79 -6.59
N ALA A 30 0.42 -22.96 -5.84
CA ALA A 30 0.83 -22.45 -4.53
C ALA A 30 1.03 -23.60 -3.53
N LEU A 31 0.09 -24.55 -3.48
CA LEU A 31 0.19 -25.72 -2.59
C LEU A 31 1.20 -26.78 -3.06
N PHE A 32 1.31 -26.96 -4.36
CA PHE A 32 2.17 -27.96 -5.00
C PHE A 32 3.11 -27.25 -5.98
N PRO A 33 4.23 -26.70 -5.49
CA PRO A 33 5.21 -26.06 -6.36
C PRO A 33 5.67 -27.06 -7.42
N LYS A 34 6.01 -26.57 -8.62
CA LYS A 34 6.39 -27.40 -9.80
C LYS A 34 7.75 -28.10 -9.65
N THR A 35 8.23 -28.18 -8.42
CA THR A 35 9.48 -28.75 -7.94
C THR A 35 9.38 -30.29 -7.97
N PRO A 36 10.08 -31.00 -8.88
CA PRO A 36 10.01 -32.46 -8.93
C PRO A 36 10.58 -33.09 -7.65
N ALA A 37 9.92 -34.15 -7.17
CA ALA A 37 10.19 -34.85 -5.91
C ALA A 37 11.56 -35.56 -5.84
N THR A 38 12.27 -35.70 -6.97
CA THR A 38 13.54 -36.45 -7.07
C THR A 38 14.78 -35.63 -6.67
N ALA A 39 14.61 -34.37 -6.29
CA ALA A 39 15.71 -33.45 -5.99
C ALA A 39 15.92 -33.29 -4.47
N THR A 40 16.21 -34.40 -3.80
CA THR A 40 16.51 -34.45 -2.35
C THR A 40 17.95 -34.08 -2.00
N SER A 41 18.79 -33.63 -2.94
CA SER A 41 20.21 -33.37 -2.65
C SER A 41 20.85 -32.11 -3.25
N LEU A 42 20.11 -31.21 -3.92
CA LEU A 42 20.73 -30.04 -4.56
C LEU A 42 19.89 -28.78 -4.33
N CYS A 43 20.56 -27.78 -3.74
CA CYS A 43 20.28 -26.34 -3.64
C CYS A 43 18.84 -25.85 -3.95
N PRO A 44 18.19 -25.07 -3.06
CA PRO A 44 16.85 -24.51 -3.32
C PRO A 44 16.73 -23.57 -4.54
N PHE A 45 17.82 -23.27 -5.25
CA PHE A 45 17.86 -22.39 -6.42
C PHE A 45 17.76 -23.18 -7.73
N ARG A 46 16.56 -23.27 -8.31
CA ARG A 46 16.29 -24.22 -9.41
C ARG A 46 16.14 -23.61 -10.81
N GLY A 47 16.18 -22.30 -10.97
CA GLY A 47 16.08 -21.63 -12.27
C GLY A 47 17.14 -20.54 -12.47
N PRO A 48 17.46 -20.12 -13.71
CA PRO A 48 18.42 -19.04 -13.96
C PRO A 48 17.90 -17.67 -13.49
N ASN A 49 16.58 -17.54 -13.33
CA ASN A 49 15.90 -16.31 -12.96
C ASN A 49 15.20 -16.44 -11.61
N ILE A 50 14.94 -15.29 -11.00
CA ILE A 50 14.18 -15.10 -9.77
C ILE A 50 12.99 -14.19 -10.05
N ALA A 51 11.84 -14.53 -9.48
CA ALA A 51 10.65 -13.70 -9.57
C ALA A 51 10.60 -12.71 -8.39
N ILE A 52 10.28 -11.46 -8.70
CA ILE A 52 10.26 -10.33 -7.77
C ILE A 52 8.87 -9.71 -7.82
N VAL A 53 8.17 -9.69 -6.70
CA VAL A 53 6.84 -9.07 -6.56
C VAL A 53 7.03 -7.70 -5.89
N PRO A 54 6.91 -6.60 -6.63
CA PRO A 54 6.97 -5.28 -6.03
C PRO A 54 5.69 -4.98 -5.26
N VAL A 55 5.86 -4.45 -4.07
CA VAL A 55 4.82 -3.85 -3.21
C VAL A 55 5.28 -2.47 -2.81
N ARG A 56 4.49 -1.73 -2.04
CA ARG A 56 4.84 -0.37 -1.61
C ARG A 56 4.75 -0.20 -0.11
N TYR A 57 5.57 0.70 0.41
CA TYR A 57 5.37 1.28 1.73
C TYR A 57 4.05 2.05 1.77
N ALA A 58 3.29 1.85 2.84
CA ALA A 58 2.02 2.53 3.06
C ALA A 58 1.76 2.74 4.56
N LEU A 59 0.69 3.47 4.87
CA LEU A 59 0.15 3.53 6.22
C LEU A 59 -0.82 2.37 6.44
N ASP A 60 -0.74 1.79 7.62
CA ASP A 60 -1.68 0.77 8.07
C ASP A 60 -3.07 1.39 8.32
N ARG A 61 -4.02 0.53 8.67
CA ARG A 61 -5.42 0.90 8.94
C ARG A 61 -5.48 2.11 9.85
N SER A 62 -6.44 2.96 9.56
CA SER A 62 -6.68 4.20 10.28
C SER A 62 -6.97 3.96 11.75
N ARG A 63 -6.64 4.94 12.60
CA ARG A 63 -7.13 4.93 13.99
C ARG A 63 -8.66 5.05 14.09
N TYR A 64 -9.30 5.44 12.99
CA TYR A 64 -10.76 5.48 12.84
C TYR A 64 -11.34 4.22 12.21
N ASP A 65 -10.50 3.25 11.85
CA ASP A 65 -10.97 1.96 11.36
C ASP A 65 -11.83 1.28 12.43
N ALA A 66 -12.92 0.65 11.99
CA ALA A 66 -13.86 -0.02 12.88
C ALA A 66 -13.24 -1.24 13.59
N ASP A 67 -12.20 -1.84 13.02
CA ASP A 67 -11.44 -2.93 13.65
C ASP A 67 -9.93 -2.63 13.72
N PRO A 68 -9.52 -1.74 14.64
CA PRO A 68 -8.12 -1.32 14.78
C PRO A 68 -7.24 -2.41 15.42
N ARG A 69 -7.77 -3.61 15.73
CA ARG A 69 -6.98 -4.74 16.26
C ARG A 69 -6.38 -5.60 15.15
N GLN A 70 -6.83 -5.43 13.91
CA GLN A 70 -6.34 -6.14 12.74
C GLN A 70 -5.19 -5.41 12.02
N LEU A 71 -4.37 -4.66 12.76
CA LEU A 71 -3.18 -4.01 12.21
C LEU A 71 -2.18 -5.06 11.71
N LYS A 72 -1.47 -4.72 10.65
CA LYS A 72 -0.43 -5.52 10.03
C LYS A 72 0.83 -4.67 9.83
N PRO A 73 1.50 -4.28 10.93
CA PRO A 73 2.69 -3.45 10.84
C PRO A 73 3.81 -4.19 10.10
N LEU A 74 4.83 -3.45 9.64
CA LEU A 74 6.03 -4.03 9.04
C LEU A 74 6.61 -5.17 9.92
N PRO A 75 6.88 -6.36 9.36
CA PRO A 75 7.46 -7.49 10.10
C PRO A 75 8.76 -7.12 10.82
N LYS A 76 8.92 -7.49 12.09
CA LYS A 76 10.04 -7.00 12.92
C LYS A 76 11.42 -7.50 12.49
N ASP A 77 11.44 -8.61 11.76
CA ASP A 77 12.63 -9.28 11.27
C ASP A 77 13.07 -8.81 9.88
N GLY A 78 12.28 -7.96 9.21
CA GLY A 78 12.65 -7.35 7.94
C GLY A 78 13.62 -6.17 8.09
N GLN A 79 14.44 -5.96 7.07
CA GLN A 79 15.38 -4.83 6.98
C GLN A 79 14.74 -3.66 6.25
N TRP A 80 13.87 -2.91 6.93
CA TRP A 80 13.09 -1.85 6.30
C TRP A 80 13.81 -0.51 6.21
N ALA A 81 13.36 0.31 5.27
CA ALA A 81 13.75 1.70 5.14
C ALA A 81 13.58 2.44 6.47
N HIS A 82 14.48 3.39 6.73
CA HIS A 82 14.42 4.23 7.92
C HIS A 82 13.31 5.28 7.79
N LEU A 83 12.09 4.91 8.15
CA LEU A 83 10.90 5.76 8.05
C LEU A 83 10.74 6.67 9.29
N PRO A 84 10.23 7.90 9.13
CA PRO A 84 9.96 8.80 10.26
C PRO A 84 8.97 8.20 11.26
N THR A 85 9.21 8.31 12.56
CA THR A 85 8.29 7.75 13.56
C THR A 85 6.92 8.44 13.54
N LEU A 86 5.85 7.66 13.43
CA LEU A 86 4.47 8.12 13.51
C LEU A 86 3.88 7.86 14.90
N LYS A 87 3.06 8.79 15.39
CA LYS A 87 2.42 8.68 16.72
C LYS A 87 1.07 7.97 16.71
N THR A 88 0.35 8.07 15.60
CA THR A 88 -1.08 7.77 15.51
C THR A 88 -1.42 6.63 14.55
N ARG A 89 -0.41 6.14 13.82
CA ARG A 89 -0.50 5.04 12.84
C ARG A 89 0.84 4.32 12.78
N SER A 90 0.81 3.15 12.16
CA SER A 90 1.99 2.34 11.86
C SER A 90 2.20 2.30 10.34
N TYR A 91 3.44 2.05 9.92
CA TYR A 91 3.71 1.68 8.54
C TYR A 91 3.39 0.21 8.31
N THR A 92 2.99 -0.09 7.07
CA THR A 92 2.71 -1.43 6.56
C THR A 92 3.20 -1.54 5.11
N LEU A 93 3.04 -2.72 4.51
CA LEU A 93 3.15 -2.92 3.07
C LEU A 93 1.77 -3.07 2.45
N ARG A 94 1.59 -2.50 1.26
CA ARG A 94 0.38 -2.65 0.44
C ARG A 94 0.76 -2.98 -0.99
N GLN A 95 -0.18 -3.57 -1.73
CA GLN A 95 -0.01 -3.77 -3.17
C GLN A 95 0.27 -2.44 -3.89
N LEU A 96 0.97 -2.54 -5.03
CA LEU A 96 0.99 -1.44 -5.99
C LEU A 96 -0.42 -1.16 -6.52
N TYR A 97 -0.63 0.08 -6.89
CA TYR A 97 -1.81 0.54 -7.63
C TYR A 97 -1.40 0.95 -9.05
N ASP A 98 -2.36 1.44 -9.84
CA ASP A 98 -2.10 1.83 -11.22
C ASP A 98 -0.95 2.86 -11.28
N GLY A 99 0.05 2.55 -12.10
CA GLY A 99 1.30 3.30 -12.15
C GLY A 99 2.37 2.60 -12.97
N TYR A 100 3.64 2.88 -12.66
CA TYR A 100 4.78 2.41 -13.44
C TYR A 100 5.89 1.90 -12.54
N VAL A 101 6.51 0.79 -12.93
CA VAL A 101 7.71 0.24 -12.29
C VAL A 101 8.89 0.36 -13.26
N TYR A 102 9.98 0.91 -12.76
CA TYR A 102 11.23 1.08 -13.48
C TYR A 102 12.30 0.18 -12.88
N VAL A 103 12.99 -0.57 -13.71
CA VAL A 103 14.09 -1.45 -13.29
C VAL A 103 15.31 -1.13 -14.12
N PHE A 104 16.33 -0.54 -13.50
CA PHE A 104 17.65 -0.46 -14.10
C PHE A 104 18.44 -1.71 -13.71
N ASP A 105 18.70 -2.56 -14.68
CA ASP A 105 19.57 -3.71 -14.55
C ASP A 105 21.02 -3.21 -14.67
N GLU A 106 21.71 -3.12 -13.54
CA GLU A 106 23.07 -2.60 -13.48
C GLU A 106 24.05 -3.55 -14.16
N THR A 107 23.81 -4.86 -14.04
CA THR A 107 24.64 -5.90 -14.66
C THR A 107 24.50 -5.88 -16.19
N ALA A 108 23.28 -5.72 -16.71
CA ALA A 108 23.02 -5.66 -18.15
C ALA A 108 23.18 -4.24 -18.75
N GLY A 109 23.19 -3.19 -17.93
CA GLY A 109 23.25 -1.80 -18.37
C GLY A 109 21.97 -1.30 -19.05
N THR A 110 20.81 -1.88 -18.74
CA THR A 110 19.53 -1.57 -19.40
C THR A 110 18.47 -1.06 -18.43
N LEU A 111 17.66 -0.10 -18.88
CA LEU A 111 16.48 0.36 -18.15
C LEU A 111 15.24 -0.30 -18.75
N HIS A 112 14.45 -0.95 -17.92
CA HIS A 112 13.18 -1.55 -18.28
C HIS A 112 12.03 -0.80 -17.61
N GLU A 113 10.94 -0.63 -18.35
CA GLU A 113 9.73 0.05 -17.91
C GLU A 113 8.55 -0.92 -17.95
N TYR A 114 7.69 -0.86 -16.94
CA TYR A 114 6.50 -1.70 -16.79
C TYR A 114 5.31 -0.83 -16.38
N ALA A 115 4.16 -1.02 -17.02
CA ALA A 115 2.89 -0.53 -16.51
C ALA A 115 2.39 -1.50 -15.43
N ALA A 116 2.06 -0.98 -14.24
CA ALA A 116 1.45 -1.72 -13.16
C ALA A 116 -0.07 -1.51 -13.19
N SER A 117 -0.84 -2.60 -13.07
CA SER A 117 -2.29 -2.54 -12.94
C SER A 117 -2.76 -3.05 -11.59
N ALA A 118 -3.47 -2.21 -10.84
CA ALA A 118 -4.05 -2.53 -9.55
C ALA A 118 -5.14 -3.61 -9.67
N THR A 119 -5.93 -3.54 -10.74
CA THR A 119 -7.12 -4.38 -10.93
C THR A 119 -6.76 -5.85 -11.04
N ASN A 120 -5.85 -6.18 -11.95
CA ASN A 120 -5.41 -7.56 -12.18
C ASN A 120 -4.11 -7.91 -11.44
N GLY A 121 -3.33 -6.93 -10.95
CA GLY A 121 -2.06 -7.17 -10.27
C GLY A 121 -0.89 -7.48 -11.21
N HIS A 122 -1.04 -7.30 -12.52
CA HIS A 122 -0.02 -7.57 -13.52
C HIS A 122 0.90 -6.37 -13.77
N LEU A 123 2.13 -6.71 -14.18
CA LEU A 123 3.15 -5.81 -14.70
C LEU A 123 3.34 -6.10 -16.19
N SER A 124 2.99 -5.14 -17.04
CA SER A 124 3.09 -5.24 -18.49
C SER A 124 4.32 -4.48 -18.97
N ARG A 125 5.28 -5.19 -19.59
CA ARG A 125 6.52 -4.56 -20.07
C ARG A 125 6.24 -3.58 -21.21
N ILE A 126 6.76 -2.37 -21.08
CA ILE A 126 6.77 -1.35 -22.13
C ILE A 126 8.11 -1.46 -22.85
N VAL A 127 8.10 -2.04 -24.05
CA VAL A 127 9.30 -2.16 -24.88
C VAL A 127 9.45 -0.89 -25.71
N TRP A 128 10.56 -0.18 -25.52
CA TRP A 128 10.84 1.03 -26.29
C TRP A 128 11.20 0.67 -27.73
N THR A 129 10.63 1.44 -28.67
CA THR A 129 10.88 1.35 -30.10
C THR A 129 11.30 2.73 -30.58
N ASP A 130 11.72 2.86 -31.85
CA ASP A 130 12.08 4.15 -32.43
C ASP A 130 10.95 5.19 -32.32
N ALA A 131 9.69 4.74 -32.34
CA ALA A 131 8.53 5.59 -32.17
C ALA A 131 8.37 6.16 -30.74
N HIS A 132 9.03 5.56 -29.74
CA HIS A 132 8.97 6.00 -28.35
C HIS A 132 10.10 6.96 -27.96
N ILE A 133 11.12 7.14 -28.81
CA ILE A 133 12.26 8.03 -28.53
C ILE A 133 11.76 9.46 -28.40
N GLY A 134 12.01 10.07 -27.23
CA GLY A 134 11.60 11.44 -26.93
C GLY A 134 10.12 11.61 -26.54
N ASN A 135 9.33 10.53 -26.49
CA ASN A 135 7.91 10.60 -26.13
C ASN A 135 7.69 10.29 -24.65
N ASP A 136 6.93 11.16 -23.98
CA ASP A 136 6.63 11.03 -22.55
C ASP A 136 5.50 10.03 -22.26
N GLN A 137 4.62 9.79 -23.23
CA GLN A 137 3.56 8.78 -23.15
C GLN A 137 3.94 7.54 -23.94
N ARG A 138 3.99 6.39 -23.28
CA ARG A 138 4.39 5.11 -23.88
C ARG A 138 3.47 4.02 -23.37
N ASN A 139 2.97 3.19 -24.29
CA ASN A 139 1.99 2.15 -23.97
C ASN A 139 2.61 0.76 -24.03
N SER A 140 2.14 -0.15 -23.19
CA SER A 140 2.53 -1.56 -23.26
C SER A 140 1.77 -2.28 -24.37
N THR A 141 2.46 -3.15 -25.11
CA THR A 141 1.85 -4.03 -26.12
C THR A 141 1.93 -5.51 -25.76
N GLY A 142 2.60 -5.85 -24.65
CA GLY A 142 2.81 -7.22 -24.21
C GLY A 142 1.80 -7.70 -23.18
N GLU A 143 1.69 -9.03 -23.04
CA GLU A 143 1.00 -9.65 -21.91
C GLU A 143 1.75 -9.33 -20.60
N GLY A 144 0.99 -8.97 -19.56
CA GLY A 144 1.53 -8.73 -18.24
C GLY A 144 1.65 -10.02 -17.43
N GLN A 145 2.41 -9.97 -16.34
CA GLN A 145 2.52 -11.04 -15.34
C GLN A 145 2.64 -10.43 -13.93
N PRO A 146 2.28 -11.13 -12.84
CA PRO A 146 2.22 -10.51 -11.51
C PRO A 146 3.58 -10.35 -10.81
N PHE A 147 4.68 -10.47 -11.55
CA PHE A 147 6.04 -10.38 -11.03
C PHE A 147 7.02 -9.90 -12.10
N LEU A 148 8.12 -9.33 -11.67
CA LEU A 148 9.31 -9.08 -12.48
C LEU A 148 10.17 -10.34 -12.52
N LEU A 149 10.84 -10.61 -13.64
CA LEU A 149 11.70 -11.79 -13.79
C LEU A 149 13.09 -11.37 -14.27
N TYR A 150 14.11 -11.62 -13.45
CA TYR A 150 15.50 -11.22 -13.71
C TYR A 150 16.48 -12.35 -13.39
N PRO A 151 17.68 -12.38 -14.00
CA PRO A 151 18.71 -13.36 -13.67
C PRO A 151 19.19 -13.22 -12.23
N ARG A 152 19.50 -14.36 -11.60
CA ARG A 152 19.83 -14.42 -10.16
C ARG A 152 21.14 -13.76 -9.79
N ASP A 153 22.05 -13.59 -10.74
CA ASP A 153 23.36 -12.99 -10.56
C ASP A 153 23.37 -11.48 -10.89
N HIS A 154 22.19 -10.89 -11.13
CA HIS A 154 22.08 -9.48 -11.49
C HIS A 154 21.88 -8.58 -10.27
N ARG A 155 22.39 -7.36 -10.40
CA ARG A 155 22.12 -6.25 -9.48
C ARG A 155 21.16 -5.27 -10.13
N LEU A 156 20.08 -4.95 -9.42
CA LEU A 156 18.99 -4.13 -9.92
C LEU A 156 18.86 -2.85 -9.10
N HIS A 157 18.29 -1.82 -9.74
CA HIS A 157 17.73 -0.64 -9.09
C HIS A 157 16.27 -0.53 -9.49
N ILE A 158 15.35 -0.53 -8.53
CA ILE A 158 13.90 -0.61 -8.78
C ILE A 158 13.18 0.59 -8.17
N ALA A 159 12.29 1.22 -8.92
CA ALA A 159 11.44 2.30 -8.42
C ALA A 159 10.00 2.15 -8.92
N PHE A 160 9.06 2.65 -8.13
CA PHE A 160 7.66 2.81 -8.49
C PHE A 160 7.34 4.30 -8.67
N SER A 161 6.45 4.61 -9.60
CA SER A 161 5.91 5.96 -9.77
C SER A 161 4.44 5.88 -10.21
N PRO A 162 3.53 6.63 -9.58
CA PRO A 162 2.13 6.69 -10.02
C PRO A 162 1.98 7.35 -11.39
N MET A 163 2.94 8.21 -11.78
CA MET A 163 2.97 8.86 -13.09
C MET A 163 4.09 8.27 -13.93
N GLN A 164 3.85 8.16 -15.23
CA GLN A 164 4.88 7.74 -16.16
C GLN A 164 6.03 8.76 -16.15
N TRP A 165 7.26 8.29 -15.94
CA TRP A 165 8.44 9.13 -16.06
C TRP A 165 8.55 9.69 -17.48
N THR A 166 8.92 10.97 -17.57
CA THR A 166 9.24 11.59 -18.87
C THR A 166 10.46 10.91 -19.48
N TRP A 167 10.59 11.00 -20.80
CA TRP A 167 11.74 10.47 -21.52
C TRP A 167 13.06 11.00 -20.93
N ARG A 168 13.09 12.29 -20.57
CA ARG A 168 14.24 12.93 -19.95
C ARG A 168 14.62 12.29 -18.60
N VAL A 169 13.64 11.96 -17.76
CA VAL A 169 13.89 11.29 -16.47
C VAL A 169 14.44 9.89 -16.70
N CYS A 170 13.86 9.14 -17.63
CA CYS A 170 14.36 7.82 -18.02
C CYS A 170 15.83 7.86 -18.48
N GLU A 171 16.19 8.78 -19.38
CA GLU A 171 17.58 8.94 -19.85
C GLU A 171 18.54 9.40 -18.74
N HIS A 172 18.08 10.29 -17.86
CA HIS A 172 18.84 10.70 -16.67
C HIS A 172 19.13 9.50 -15.76
N MET A 173 18.12 8.70 -15.44
CA MET A 173 18.30 7.51 -14.61
C MET A 173 19.18 6.46 -15.29
N ARG A 174 19.11 6.33 -16.62
CA ARG A 174 19.99 5.41 -17.39
C ARG A 174 21.47 5.82 -17.31
N SER A 175 21.75 7.12 -17.27
CA SER A 175 23.12 7.66 -17.32
C SER A 175 23.71 8.09 -15.97
N ASN A 176 22.92 8.18 -14.90
CA ASN A 176 23.36 8.74 -13.62
C ASN A 176 23.25 7.76 -12.44
N ALA A 177 24.36 7.09 -12.11
CA ALA A 177 24.42 6.11 -11.02
C ALA A 177 24.11 6.71 -9.64
N THR A 178 24.58 7.93 -9.36
CA THR A 178 24.32 8.61 -8.07
C THR A 178 22.83 8.89 -7.88
N SER A 179 22.13 9.27 -8.95
CA SER A 179 20.68 9.50 -8.89
C SER A 179 19.91 8.20 -8.71
N ARG A 180 20.33 7.11 -9.36
CA ARG A 180 19.74 5.79 -9.12
C ARG A 180 19.88 5.36 -7.66
N ALA A 181 21.08 5.49 -7.10
CA ALA A 181 21.33 5.14 -5.69
C ALA A 181 20.51 5.96 -4.68
N LEU A 182 20.05 7.17 -5.07
CA LEU A 182 19.23 8.04 -4.23
C LEU A 182 17.73 7.77 -4.37
N TRP A 183 17.26 7.46 -5.58
CA TRP A 183 15.83 7.45 -5.92
C TRP A 183 15.26 6.06 -6.23
N MET A 184 16.10 5.03 -6.30
CA MET A 184 15.71 3.67 -6.61
C MET A 184 16.22 2.71 -5.53
N LYS A 185 15.45 1.65 -5.26
CA LYS A 185 15.83 0.57 -4.36
C LYS A 185 16.87 -0.33 -5.01
N ALA A 186 18.06 -0.38 -4.45
CA ALA A 186 19.06 -1.35 -4.88
C ALA A 186 18.67 -2.76 -4.41
N LEU A 187 18.87 -3.74 -5.27
CA LEU A 187 18.61 -5.15 -4.98
C LEU A 187 19.71 -6.00 -5.61
N ASP A 188 20.53 -6.64 -4.78
CA ASP A 188 21.53 -7.61 -5.21
C ASP A 188 20.92 -9.02 -5.17
N LEU A 189 20.57 -9.57 -6.34
CA LEU A 189 19.91 -10.87 -6.41
C LEU A 189 20.86 -12.01 -6.06
N ALA A 190 22.17 -11.85 -6.29
CA ALA A 190 23.15 -12.87 -5.96
C ALA A 190 23.25 -13.00 -4.43
N SER A 191 23.33 -11.84 -3.75
CA SER A 191 23.32 -11.77 -2.28
C SER A 191 21.99 -12.24 -1.69
N TYR A 192 20.85 -11.85 -2.29
CA TYR A 192 19.54 -12.36 -1.87
C TYR A 192 19.46 -13.89 -1.97
N CYS A 193 19.93 -14.48 -3.07
CA CYS A 193 19.96 -15.93 -3.20
C CYS A 193 20.86 -16.60 -2.14
N LEU A 194 21.80 -15.91 -1.50
CA LEU A 194 22.58 -16.51 -0.42
C LEU A 194 21.95 -16.31 0.95
N THR A 195 21.27 -15.19 1.16
CA THR A 195 20.88 -14.72 2.50
C THR A 195 19.38 -14.71 2.74
N MET A 196 18.58 -14.60 1.68
CA MET A 196 17.14 -14.30 1.70
C MET A 196 16.80 -13.04 2.51
N ALA A 197 17.73 -12.10 2.61
CA ALA A 197 17.66 -10.99 3.57
C ALA A 197 18.28 -9.70 3.01
N GLU A 198 17.97 -9.34 1.76
CA GLU A 198 18.32 -8.02 1.23
C GLU A 198 17.44 -6.93 1.87
N PRO A 199 17.93 -5.68 1.97
CA PRO A 199 17.12 -4.55 2.42
C PRO A 199 15.80 -4.42 1.67
N ASP A 200 14.75 -4.03 2.37
CA ASP A 200 13.40 -3.83 1.86
C ASP A 200 12.74 -5.10 1.26
N THR A 201 13.31 -6.29 1.48
CA THR A 201 12.78 -7.55 0.91
C THR A 201 12.25 -8.54 1.95
N LEU A 202 11.41 -9.46 1.47
CA LEU A 202 10.98 -10.67 2.18
C LEU A 202 10.82 -11.83 1.19
N PRO A 203 10.93 -13.09 1.66
CA PRO A 203 10.48 -14.26 0.92
C PRO A 203 9.01 -14.16 0.46
N LEU A 204 8.71 -14.64 -0.76
CA LEU A 204 7.37 -14.53 -1.35
C LEU A 204 6.28 -15.30 -0.57
N ASP A 205 6.65 -16.39 0.08
CA ASP A 205 5.73 -17.18 0.91
C ASP A 205 5.18 -16.39 2.12
N ARG A 206 5.85 -15.32 2.53
CA ARG A 206 5.43 -14.39 3.59
C ARG A 206 4.59 -13.21 3.10
N ILE A 207 4.22 -13.16 1.82
CA ILE A 207 3.45 -12.02 1.28
C ILE A 207 2.13 -11.79 2.02
N ALA A 208 1.43 -12.86 2.40
CA ALA A 208 0.17 -12.81 3.16
C ALA A 208 0.38 -12.37 4.62
N GLU A 209 1.60 -12.45 5.15
CA GLU A 209 1.96 -11.99 6.50
C GLU A 209 2.31 -10.51 6.49
N ALA A 210 2.95 -10.02 5.42
CA ALA A 210 3.52 -8.68 5.38
C ALA A 210 2.63 -7.63 4.70
N VAL A 211 1.84 -8.02 3.69
CA VAL A 211 1.11 -7.06 2.83
C VAL A 211 -0.36 -6.97 3.25
N ALA A 212 -0.81 -5.81 3.73
CA ALA A 212 -2.07 -5.66 4.46
C ALA A 212 -3.36 -5.80 3.63
N ASP A 213 -3.28 -5.59 2.32
CA ASP A 213 -4.37 -5.84 1.39
C ASP A 213 -4.24 -7.19 0.65
N ILE A 214 -3.35 -8.07 1.13
CA ILE A 214 -3.24 -9.47 0.70
C ILE A 214 -3.62 -10.40 1.85
N ASP A 215 -4.63 -11.23 1.59
CA ASP A 215 -5.09 -12.27 2.52
C ASP A 215 -4.51 -13.63 2.17
N LYS A 216 -4.49 -14.52 3.17
CA LYS A 216 -4.08 -15.90 3.01
C LYS A 216 -5.19 -16.72 2.34
N ASP A 217 -4.84 -17.48 1.31
CA ASP A 217 -5.66 -18.42 0.53
C ASP A 217 -6.86 -17.81 -0.24
N ARG A 218 -7.53 -16.80 0.29
CA ARG A 218 -8.70 -16.16 -0.33
C ARG A 218 -8.87 -14.74 0.18
N VAL A 219 -9.47 -13.88 -0.65
CA VAL A 219 -9.83 -12.52 -0.26
C VAL A 219 -10.93 -12.55 0.81
N VAL A 220 -10.77 -11.72 1.83
CA VAL A 220 -11.75 -11.47 2.88
C VAL A 220 -12.17 -10.00 2.83
N GLU A 221 -13.36 -9.75 2.31
CA GLU A 221 -13.96 -8.41 2.27
C GLU A 221 -14.38 -7.97 3.68
N ASP A 222 -13.68 -7.00 4.26
CA ASP A 222 -13.93 -6.45 5.60
C ASP A 222 -13.95 -4.91 5.64
N GLY A 223 -13.88 -4.26 4.47
CA GLY A 223 -13.90 -2.80 4.36
C GLY A 223 -12.61 -2.10 4.81
N ARG A 224 -11.51 -2.84 5.05
CA ARG A 224 -10.22 -2.22 5.41
C ARG A 224 -9.76 -1.23 4.34
N PHE A 225 -9.11 -0.16 4.78
CA PHE A 225 -8.59 0.92 3.93
C PHE A 225 -9.63 1.73 3.13
N ALA A 226 -10.92 1.62 3.46
CA ALA A 226 -11.96 2.44 2.84
C ALA A 226 -11.74 3.96 3.04
N ASP A 227 -11.01 4.34 4.09
CA ASP A 227 -10.64 5.73 4.42
C ASP A 227 -9.18 6.08 4.05
N SER A 228 -8.56 5.31 3.17
CA SER A 228 -7.24 5.60 2.60
C SER A 228 -7.33 6.24 1.22
N ALA A 229 -6.28 6.95 0.80
CA ALA A 229 -6.20 7.63 -0.49
C ALA A 229 -6.26 6.65 -1.68
N ILE A 230 -6.01 5.37 -1.42
CA ILE A 230 -6.15 4.27 -2.39
C ILE A 230 -7.04 3.20 -1.74
N PRO A 231 -8.37 3.33 -1.83
CA PRO A 231 -9.29 2.39 -1.23
C PRO A 231 -9.22 1.02 -1.89
N THR A 232 -9.70 0.00 -1.17
CA THR A 232 -9.77 -1.39 -1.65
C THR A 232 -11.02 -1.68 -2.48
N ALA A 233 -12.06 -0.86 -2.30
CA ALA A 233 -13.25 -0.88 -3.13
C ALA A 233 -13.22 0.29 -4.12
N CYS A 234 -13.67 0.04 -5.35
CA CYS A 234 -13.86 1.09 -6.34
C CYS A 234 -14.85 2.13 -5.79
N PRO A 235 -14.46 3.42 -5.69
CA PRO A 235 -15.34 4.46 -5.17
C PRO A 235 -16.55 4.67 -6.11
N PRO A 236 -17.71 5.06 -5.56
CA PRO A 236 -18.91 5.29 -6.36
C PRO A 236 -18.67 6.40 -7.39
N SER A 237 -19.07 6.16 -8.63
CA SER A 237 -18.83 7.05 -9.79
C SER A 237 -19.66 8.35 -9.77
N GLU A 238 -20.34 8.68 -8.66
CA GLU A 238 -21.20 9.86 -8.55
C GLU A 238 -20.36 11.13 -8.43
N GLY A 239 -20.01 11.72 -9.58
CA GLY A 239 -19.59 13.11 -9.70
C GLY A 239 -18.09 13.43 -9.57
N ALA A 240 -17.18 12.45 -9.60
CA ALA A 240 -15.73 12.72 -9.51
C ALA A 240 -14.88 11.82 -10.42
N GLU A 241 -13.82 12.45 -10.97
CA GLU A 241 -12.67 11.98 -11.78
C GLU A 241 -12.91 10.88 -12.84
N PRO A 242 -12.47 11.09 -14.10
CA PRO A 242 -12.68 10.12 -15.18
C PRO A 242 -12.07 8.73 -14.90
N ASP A 243 -11.04 8.65 -14.04
CA ASP A 243 -10.35 7.42 -13.66
C ASP A 243 -10.13 7.35 -12.13
N PRO A 244 -11.06 6.75 -11.35
CA PRO A 244 -10.91 6.64 -9.91
C PRO A 244 -9.72 5.75 -9.54
N LEU A 245 -8.88 6.20 -8.60
CA LEU A 245 -7.74 5.45 -8.09
C LEU A 245 -8.17 4.48 -6.98
N TRP A 246 -7.95 3.18 -7.16
CA TRP A 246 -8.25 2.15 -6.16
C TRP A 246 -7.39 0.91 -6.40
N ALA A 247 -7.28 0.04 -5.40
CA ALA A 247 -6.52 -1.21 -5.51
C ALA A 247 -7.26 -2.37 -4.82
N PRO A 248 -7.87 -3.31 -5.56
CA PRO A 248 -8.63 -4.40 -4.97
C PRO A 248 -7.81 -5.27 -4.02
N LEU A 249 -8.48 -5.90 -3.05
CA LEU A 249 -7.86 -6.94 -2.23
C LEU A 249 -7.37 -8.12 -3.09
N GLY A 250 -6.30 -8.78 -2.63
CA GLY A 250 -5.72 -9.95 -3.26
C GLY A 250 -5.57 -11.13 -2.30
N ALA A 251 -5.38 -12.31 -2.86
CA ALA A 251 -5.00 -13.51 -2.12
C ALA A 251 -3.56 -13.91 -2.48
N ASP A 252 -2.76 -14.33 -1.51
CA ASP A 252 -1.37 -14.75 -1.69
C ASP A 252 -1.15 -15.79 -2.79
N VAL A 253 -2.07 -16.75 -2.90
CA VAL A 253 -2.12 -17.79 -3.93
C VAL A 253 -2.08 -17.23 -5.35
N PHE A 254 -2.52 -15.99 -5.58
CA PHE A 254 -2.42 -15.33 -6.87
C PHE A 254 -0.95 -15.10 -7.26
N TRP A 255 -0.11 -14.59 -6.37
CA TRP A 255 1.32 -14.37 -6.64
C TRP A 255 2.12 -15.67 -6.53
N GLN A 256 1.96 -16.40 -5.42
CA GLN A 256 2.65 -17.66 -5.16
C GLN A 256 2.38 -18.71 -6.25
N GLY A 257 1.11 -18.83 -6.67
CA GLY A 257 0.71 -19.76 -7.72
C GLY A 257 1.11 -19.36 -9.14
N SER A 258 1.59 -18.12 -9.33
CA SER A 258 2.00 -17.61 -10.65
C SER A 258 3.49 -17.79 -10.91
N VAL A 259 4.32 -17.86 -9.87
CA VAL A 259 5.76 -18.05 -10.02
C VAL A 259 6.12 -19.53 -10.21
N TYR A 260 7.24 -19.79 -10.89
CA TYR A 260 7.73 -21.15 -11.09
C TYR A 260 8.44 -21.71 -9.84
N ASP A 261 9.25 -20.86 -9.19
CA ASP A 261 10.10 -21.20 -8.04
C ASP A 261 9.74 -20.28 -6.87
N GLN A 262 8.78 -20.71 -6.04
CA GLN A 262 8.26 -19.92 -4.92
C GLN A 262 9.32 -19.70 -3.83
N ASP A 263 10.08 -20.75 -3.50
CA ASP A 263 11.06 -20.77 -2.40
C ASP A 263 12.17 -19.74 -2.60
N SER A 264 12.50 -19.47 -3.86
CA SER A 264 13.48 -18.46 -4.23
C SER A 264 12.91 -17.07 -4.48
N SER A 265 11.60 -16.96 -4.71
CA SER A 265 10.99 -15.69 -5.12
C SER A 265 10.89 -14.73 -3.93
N LEU A 266 10.81 -13.44 -4.24
CA LEU A 266 10.83 -12.40 -3.22
C LEU A 266 9.77 -11.33 -3.44
N VAL A 267 9.42 -10.66 -2.34
CA VAL A 267 8.71 -9.39 -2.30
C VAL A 267 9.72 -8.27 -2.07
N ILE A 268 9.57 -7.13 -2.75
CA ILE A 268 10.35 -5.91 -2.49
C ILE A 268 9.43 -4.73 -2.21
N ALA A 269 9.68 -4.00 -1.12
CA ALA A 269 8.98 -2.78 -0.75
C ALA A 269 9.58 -1.57 -1.46
N LEU A 270 8.81 -0.98 -2.37
CA LEU A 270 9.18 0.23 -3.10
C LEU A 270 8.67 1.49 -2.38
N ASP A 271 9.38 2.58 -2.58
CA ASP A 271 8.99 3.88 -2.03
C ASP A 271 7.77 4.44 -2.78
N ASP A 272 6.81 4.94 -2.01
CA ASP A 272 5.63 5.66 -2.52
C ASP A 272 5.29 6.81 -1.55
N PRO A 273 6.13 7.86 -1.53
CA PRO A 273 5.96 8.98 -0.61
C PRO A 273 4.67 9.76 -0.89
N LEU A 274 4.18 9.74 -2.14
CA LEU A 274 2.98 10.50 -2.52
C LEU A 274 1.72 9.90 -1.90
N ALA A 275 1.53 8.58 -1.97
CA ALA A 275 0.35 7.99 -1.33
C ALA A 275 0.42 8.08 0.19
N VAL A 276 1.60 7.92 0.80
CA VAL A 276 1.78 8.10 2.25
C VAL A 276 1.40 9.53 2.64
N PHE A 277 1.84 10.54 1.88
CA PHE A 277 1.47 11.93 2.13
C PHE A 277 -0.03 12.17 1.97
N ASN A 278 -0.65 11.60 0.94
CA ASN A 278 -2.09 11.70 0.73
C ASN A 278 -2.89 11.04 1.86
N ASP A 279 -2.46 9.87 2.35
CA ASP A 279 -3.09 9.19 3.50
C ASP A 279 -3.01 10.04 4.78
N LEU A 280 -1.85 10.67 5.06
CA LEU A 280 -1.71 11.60 6.17
C LEU A 280 -2.63 12.82 6.01
N GLY A 281 -2.70 13.37 4.80
CA GLY A 281 -3.55 14.51 4.45
C GLY A 281 -5.03 14.19 4.65
N MET A 282 -5.50 13.03 4.19
CA MET A 282 -6.89 12.61 4.38
C MET A 282 -7.23 12.44 5.86
N GLN A 283 -6.33 11.86 6.66
CA GLN A 283 -6.55 11.73 8.09
C GLN A 283 -6.65 13.10 8.78
N LEU A 284 -5.77 14.04 8.43
CA LEU A 284 -5.83 15.40 8.96
C LEU A 284 -7.14 16.11 8.57
N ALA A 285 -7.59 15.92 7.33
CA ALA A 285 -8.86 16.49 6.87
C ALA A 285 -10.06 15.92 7.67
N ALA A 286 -10.06 14.62 7.95
CA ALA A 286 -11.08 13.97 8.79
C ALA A 286 -11.08 14.54 10.22
N ASP A 287 -9.90 14.74 10.81
CA ASP A 287 -9.75 15.35 12.15
C ASP A 287 -10.32 16.77 12.19
N GLN A 288 -10.00 17.57 11.17
CA GLN A 288 -10.51 18.94 11.06
C GLN A 288 -12.02 18.98 10.88
N ALA A 289 -12.58 18.05 10.09
CA ALA A 289 -14.02 17.93 9.92
C ALA A 289 -14.71 17.55 11.24
N ALA A 290 -14.19 16.55 11.96
CA ALA A 290 -14.71 16.14 13.26
C ALA A 290 -14.63 17.27 14.30
N PHE A 291 -13.54 18.05 14.29
CA PHE A 291 -13.39 19.21 15.18
C PHE A 291 -14.43 20.30 14.87
N ARG A 292 -14.66 20.62 13.59
CA ARG A 292 -15.67 21.61 13.18
C ARG A 292 -17.08 21.18 13.58
N GLU A 293 -17.41 19.91 13.42
CA GLU A 293 -18.71 19.37 13.86
C GLU A 293 -18.86 19.50 15.39
N TRP A 294 -17.81 19.14 16.13
CA TRP A 294 -17.81 19.30 17.58
C TRP A 294 -18.00 20.77 18.00
N GLN A 295 -17.31 21.71 17.34
CA GLN A 295 -17.47 23.15 17.59
C GLN A 295 -18.91 23.60 17.32
N SER A 296 -19.48 23.23 16.17
CA SER A 296 -20.87 23.55 15.81
C SER A 296 -21.87 23.14 16.91
N VAL A 297 -21.67 21.96 17.50
CA VAL A 297 -22.59 21.42 18.53
C VAL A 297 -22.34 21.99 19.94
N HIS A 298 -21.09 22.30 20.29
CA HIS A 298 -20.70 22.56 21.69
C HIS A 298 -20.22 23.99 21.97
N GLU A 299 -19.75 24.72 20.96
CA GLU A 299 -19.09 26.02 21.15
C GLU A 299 -19.98 27.01 21.89
N HIS A 300 -21.25 27.14 21.49
CA HIS A 300 -22.19 28.02 22.15
C HIS A 300 -22.44 27.64 23.62
N LYS A 301 -22.55 26.35 23.93
CA LYS A 301 -22.73 25.88 25.32
C LYS A 301 -21.51 26.20 26.18
N ILE A 302 -20.32 26.02 25.63
CA ILE A 302 -19.05 26.34 26.31
C ILE A 302 -18.95 27.85 26.55
N GLN A 303 -19.27 28.67 25.54
CA GLN A 303 -19.26 30.14 25.66
C GLN A 303 -20.25 30.63 26.72
N ILE A 304 -21.47 30.06 26.77
CA ILE A 304 -22.43 30.38 27.84
C ILE A 304 -21.89 29.96 29.21
N ALA A 305 -21.35 28.74 29.34
CA ALA A 305 -20.81 28.26 30.61
C ALA A 305 -19.67 29.16 31.11
N GLN A 306 -18.76 29.58 30.24
CA GLN A 306 -17.68 30.52 30.55
C GLN A 306 -18.21 31.90 30.95
N THR A 307 -19.23 32.40 30.24
CA THR A 307 -19.85 33.70 30.54
C THR A 307 -20.54 33.66 31.91
N VAL A 308 -21.29 32.60 32.21
CA VAL A 308 -21.95 32.41 33.50
C VAL A 308 -20.93 32.25 34.62
N ALA A 309 -19.87 31.46 34.43
CA ALA A 309 -18.80 31.30 35.42
C ALA A 309 -18.13 32.66 35.75
N THR A 310 -17.87 33.47 34.73
CA THR A 310 -17.34 34.83 34.89
C THR A 310 -18.32 35.73 35.65
N LEU A 311 -19.60 35.76 35.25
CA LEU A 311 -20.62 36.60 35.89
C LEU A 311 -20.91 36.20 37.34
N CYS A 312 -20.90 34.91 37.64
CA CYS A 312 -21.11 34.38 38.99
C CYS A 312 -19.84 34.45 39.86
N GLY A 313 -18.71 34.95 39.33
CA GLY A 313 -17.47 35.13 40.08
C GLY A 313 -16.76 33.83 40.44
N ALA A 314 -17.10 32.70 39.80
CA ALA A 314 -16.50 31.39 40.05
C ALA A 314 -15.02 31.33 39.63
N GLU A 315 -14.60 32.23 38.74
CA GLU A 315 -13.18 32.42 38.36
C GLU A 315 -12.50 33.55 39.18
N SER A 316 -12.97 33.84 40.40
CA SER A 316 -12.24 34.75 41.29
C SER A 316 -10.93 34.08 41.73
N GLU A 317 -9.79 34.75 41.51
CA GLU A 317 -8.53 34.42 42.17
C GLU A 317 -8.80 34.16 43.66
N ALA A 318 -8.24 33.09 44.23
CA ALA A 318 -8.52 32.69 45.61
C ALA A 318 -8.34 33.84 46.63
N GLU A 319 -7.49 34.82 46.30
CA GLU A 319 -7.21 36.03 47.07
C GLU A 319 -8.35 37.06 47.09
N LYS A 320 -9.27 37.02 46.12
CA LYS A 320 -10.44 37.92 46.02
C LYS A 320 -11.69 37.35 46.67
N LEU A 321 -11.69 36.07 47.07
CA LEU A 321 -12.78 35.47 47.82
C LEU A 321 -12.87 36.04 49.24
N PRO A 322 -14.10 36.24 49.80
CA PRO A 322 -14.28 36.62 51.20
C PRO A 322 -13.55 35.67 52.14
N ALA A 323 -13.00 36.20 53.25
CA ALA A 323 -12.22 35.41 54.21
C ALA A 323 -12.98 34.17 54.77
N SER A 324 -14.31 34.21 54.76
CA SER A 324 -15.19 33.13 55.24
C SER A 324 -15.25 31.89 54.33
N VAL A 325 -14.82 32.00 53.06
CA VAL A 325 -14.89 30.92 52.06
C VAL A 325 -13.54 30.64 51.37
N ARG A 326 -12.51 31.42 51.69
CA ARG A 326 -11.15 31.24 51.16
C ARG A 326 -10.51 29.97 51.73
N GLY A 327 -10.22 28.99 50.87
CA GLY A 327 -9.51 27.75 51.25
C GLY A 327 -10.40 26.55 51.64
N ASP A 328 -11.72 26.67 51.49
CA ASP A 328 -12.67 25.59 51.78
C ASP A 328 -13.37 25.13 50.48
N ALA A 329 -12.81 24.10 49.84
CA ALA A 329 -13.24 23.61 48.52
C ALA A 329 -14.66 23.03 48.49
N LEU A 330 -15.34 22.89 49.63
CA LEU A 330 -16.74 22.48 49.74
C LEU A 330 -17.72 23.67 49.75
N ARG A 331 -17.21 24.90 49.89
CA ARG A 331 -18.01 26.14 49.99
C ARG A 331 -17.75 27.16 48.86
N THR A 332 -16.76 26.90 48.02
CA THR A 332 -16.48 27.59 46.75
C THR A 332 -16.89 26.71 45.59
#